data_AF-A0A945PVT5-F1
#
_entry.id   AF-A0A945PVT5-F1
#
_cell.length_a   1.000
_cell.length_b   1.000
_cell.length_c   1.000
_cell.angle_alpha   90.00
_cell.angle_beta   90.00
_cell.angle_gamma   90.00
#
_symmetry.space_group_name_H-M   'P 1'
#
loop_
_entity.id
_entity.type
_entity.pdbx_description
1 polymer ?
#
loop_
_entity_poly.entity_id
_entity_poly.type
_entity_poly.pdbx_seq_one_letter_code
_entity_poly.pdbx_strand_id
1 'polypeptide(L)'
;MIVGGRRVDLFAITAPALGQICRESTSFGLRDYACGRHARTFLTSLLAGRQTDCVLEKPVGKDLRATLIATCYSAGQDLALAMVRAGWALAARQQSLRYEIAEDAARRAKAGLWSGLFAPPGTAFVTGPETNTGTPAAGAAGARPKP
;
A
#
# COMPACT_ATOMS: atom_id res chain seq x y z
N MET A 1 -1.22 9.65 9.46
CA MET A 1 -1.89 10.98 9.27
C MET A 1 -2.51 11.44 10.59
N ILE A 2 -3.11 12.63 10.65
CA ILE A 2 -3.82 13.12 11.84
C ILE A 2 -5.31 13.30 11.53
N VAL A 3 -6.18 12.72 12.35
CA VAL A 3 -7.65 12.88 12.28
C VAL A 3 -8.16 13.17 13.70
N GLY A 4 -8.91 14.25 13.88
CA GLY A 4 -9.43 14.65 15.20
C GLY A 4 -8.34 14.83 16.27
N GLY A 5 -7.15 15.32 15.89
CA GLY A 5 -6.01 15.48 16.81
C GLY A 5 -5.26 14.19 17.15
N ARG A 6 -5.67 13.03 16.63
CA ARG A 6 -5.03 11.74 16.90
C ARG A 6 -4.21 11.25 15.70
N ARG A 7 -3.09 10.60 15.99
CA ARG A 7 -2.31 9.88 14.97
C ARG A 7 -3.06 8.63 14.54
N VAL A 8 -3.20 8.47 13.22
CA VAL A 8 -3.84 7.32 12.59
C VAL A 8 -2.93 6.77 11.51
N ASP A 9 -2.63 5.49 11.59
CA ASP A 9 -2.05 4.68 10.52
C ASP A 9 -3.18 3.99 9.75
N LEU A 10 -3.07 4.04 8.43
CA LEU A 10 -4.02 3.37 7.55
C LEU A 10 -3.84 1.86 7.67
N PHE A 11 -4.95 1.17 7.88
CA PHE A 11 -4.96 -0.27 8.09
C PHE A 11 -4.36 -1.04 6.92
N ALA A 12 -3.58 -2.08 7.22
CA ALA A 12 -3.06 -3.09 6.29
C ALA A 12 -2.33 -2.55 5.05
N ILE A 13 -1.68 -1.39 5.16
CA ILE A 13 -0.80 -0.86 4.11
C ILE A 13 0.54 -0.40 4.69
N THR A 14 1.56 -0.36 3.84
CA THR A 14 2.87 0.18 4.16
C THR A 14 3.25 1.24 3.14
N ALA A 15 3.37 2.50 3.58
CA ALA A 15 3.82 3.59 2.72
C ALA A 15 5.34 3.83 2.91
N PRO A 16 6.04 4.40 1.89
CA PRO A 16 7.43 4.79 2.04
C PRO A 16 7.61 5.84 3.14
N ALA A 17 8.74 5.77 3.86
CA ALA A 17 9.06 6.79 4.85
C ALA A 17 9.20 8.16 4.16
N LEU A 18 8.85 9.26 4.86
CA LEU A 18 8.78 10.60 4.24
C LEU A 18 10.10 11.03 3.56
N GLY A 19 11.25 10.62 4.10
CA GLY A 19 12.58 10.89 3.55
C GLY A 19 13.13 9.80 2.62
N GLN A 20 12.36 8.76 2.32
CA GLN A 20 12.81 7.65 1.49
C GLN A 20 13.01 8.10 0.04
N ILE A 21 14.15 7.70 -0.51
CA ILE A 21 14.48 7.83 -1.93
C ILE A 21 14.22 6.49 -2.61
N CYS A 22 13.57 6.54 -3.76
CA CYS A 22 13.35 5.39 -4.65
C CYS A 22 13.93 5.72 -6.03
N ARG A 23 13.97 4.73 -6.92
CA ARG A 23 14.41 4.91 -8.31
C ARG A 23 13.29 4.64 -9.27
N GLU A 24 13.08 5.51 -10.24
CA GLU A 24 12.15 5.28 -11.35
C GLU A 24 12.92 4.92 -12.61
N SER A 25 12.33 4.11 -13.48
CA SER A 25 12.90 3.80 -14.79
C SER A 25 12.59 4.94 -15.77
N THR A 26 13.63 5.46 -16.41
CA THR A 26 13.55 6.48 -17.46
C THR A 26 14.23 5.98 -18.73
N SER A 27 14.03 6.69 -19.84
CA SER A 27 14.72 6.38 -21.11
C SER A 27 16.25 6.44 -21.01
N PHE A 28 16.79 7.11 -19.98
CA PHE A 28 18.23 7.27 -19.75
C PHE A 28 18.77 6.38 -18.62
N GLY A 29 17.95 5.46 -18.09
CA GLY A 29 18.29 4.60 -16.96
C GLY A 29 17.50 4.95 -15.70
N LEU A 30 18.05 4.61 -14.53
CA LEU A 30 17.38 4.81 -13.24
C LEU A 30 17.61 6.21 -12.68
N ARG A 31 16.54 6.85 -12.21
CA ARG A 31 16.59 8.18 -11.60
C ARG A 31 16.07 8.15 -10.16
N ASP A 32 16.84 8.71 -9.23
CA ASP A 32 16.43 8.86 -7.84
C ASP A 32 15.30 9.90 -7.70
N TYR A 33 14.30 9.61 -6.88
CA TYR A 33 13.20 10.52 -6.55
C TYR A 33 12.68 10.30 -5.13
N ALA A 34 12.08 11.35 -4.54
CA ALA A 34 11.62 11.35 -3.15
C ALA A 34 10.23 10.68 -2.97
N CYS A 35 10.16 9.37 -3.22
CA CYS A 35 8.92 8.59 -3.23
C CYS A 35 8.05 8.78 -1.96
N GLY A 36 8.64 8.95 -0.78
CA GLY A 36 7.89 9.25 0.45
C GLY A 36 7.12 10.57 0.41
N ARG A 37 7.70 11.60 -0.21
CA ARG A 37 7.03 12.90 -0.40
C ARG A 37 5.92 12.80 -1.44
N HIS A 38 6.12 12.03 -2.50
CA HIS A 38 5.08 11.78 -3.49
C HIS A 38 3.89 11.03 -2.87
N ALA A 39 4.15 9.97 -2.11
CA ALA A 39 3.10 9.23 -1.39
C ALA A 39 2.32 10.14 -0.43
N ARG A 40 3.00 10.99 0.34
CA ARG A 40 2.34 11.99 1.22
C ARG A 40 1.50 12.98 0.41
N THR A 41 2.02 13.47 -0.70
CA THR A 41 1.32 14.44 -1.55
C THR A 41 0.04 13.82 -2.11
N PHE A 42 0.10 12.58 -2.57
CA PHE A 42 -1.08 11.84 -3.03
C PHE A 42 -2.10 11.64 -1.90
N LEU A 43 -1.68 11.22 -0.70
CA LEU A 43 -2.61 11.13 0.44
C LEU A 43 -3.26 12.49 0.75
N THR A 44 -2.49 13.57 0.70
CA THR A 44 -2.99 14.92 0.98
C THR A 44 -4.01 15.36 -0.06
N SER A 45 -3.84 15.00 -1.33
CA SER A 45 -4.82 15.32 -2.38
C SER A 45 -6.13 14.53 -2.24
N LEU A 46 -6.08 13.32 -1.69
CA LEU A 46 -7.29 12.56 -1.35
C LEU A 46 -8.09 13.22 -0.21
N LEU A 47 -7.38 13.88 0.72
CA LEU A 47 -7.96 14.54 1.89
C LEU A 47 -8.41 15.99 1.64
N ALA A 48 -7.93 16.63 0.58
CA ALA A 48 -8.05 18.07 0.36
C ALA A 48 -9.50 18.57 0.44
N GLY A 49 -9.84 19.23 1.56
CA GLY A 49 -11.14 19.87 1.80
C GLY A 49 -12.31 18.91 2.06
N ARG A 50 -12.06 17.62 2.26
CA ARG A 50 -13.10 16.59 2.39
C ARG A 50 -13.23 16.11 3.83
N GLN A 51 -14.46 15.80 4.23
CA GLN A 51 -14.70 15.10 5.49
C GLN A 51 -14.09 13.71 5.41
N THR A 52 -13.38 13.34 6.49
CA THR A 52 -12.71 12.05 6.61
C THR A 52 -13.26 11.31 7.81
N ASP A 53 -13.80 10.12 7.57
CA ASP A 53 -14.35 9.25 8.59
C ASP A 53 -13.48 8.01 8.73
N CYS A 54 -13.11 7.65 9.95
CA CYS A 54 -12.22 6.54 10.24
C CYS A 54 -12.91 5.50 11.12
N VAL A 55 -12.85 4.24 10.69
CA VAL A 55 -13.31 3.07 11.44
C VAL A 55 -12.09 2.35 12.00
N LEU A 56 -12.05 2.19 13.31
CA LEU A 56 -10.96 1.50 13.99
C LEU A 56 -10.96 0.01 13.64
N GLU A 57 -9.78 -0.49 13.26
CA GLU A 57 -9.57 -1.92 12.95
C GLU A 57 -8.95 -2.67 14.14
N LYS A 58 -8.47 -1.91 15.15
CA LYS A 58 -7.98 -2.45 16.42
C LYS A 58 -8.54 -1.68 17.61
N PRO A 59 -8.78 -2.33 18.76
CA PRO A 59 -9.21 -1.65 19.98
C PRO A 59 -8.22 -0.55 20.39
N VAL A 60 -8.75 0.56 20.90
CA VAL A 60 -7.91 1.62 21.48
C VAL A 60 -7.40 1.13 22.83
N GLY A 61 -6.08 1.02 22.96
CA GLY A 61 -5.43 0.76 24.25
C GLY A 61 -5.58 1.93 25.22
N LYS A 62 -5.11 1.74 26.46
CA LYS A 62 -5.14 2.79 27.50
C LYS A 62 -4.21 3.98 27.21
N ASP A 63 -3.23 3.81 26.32
CA ASP A 63 -2.31 4.87 25.94
C ASP A 63 -2.94 5.81 24.91
N LEU A 64 -3.31 7.01 25.35
CA LEU A 64 -3.89 8.05 24.51
C LEU A 64 -2.91 8.61 23.46
N ARG A 65 -1.60 8.40 23.63
CA ARG A 65 -0.57 8.81 22.67
C ARG A 65 -0.31 7.76 21.58
N ALA A 66 -0.84 6.55 21.73
CA ALA A 66 -0.67 5.49 20.76
C ALA A 66 -1.31 5.85 19.41
N THR A 67 -0.61 5.50 18.33
CA THR A 67 -1.16 5.61 16.97
C THR A 67 -2.30 4.62 16.80
N LEU A 68 -3.43 5.10 16.30
CA LEU A 68 -4.58 4.29 15.96
C LEU A 68 -4.35 3.56 14.65
N ILE A 69 -4.89 2.36 14.50
CA ILE A 69 -4.94 1.64 13.23
C ILE A 69 -6.39 1.62 12.76
N ALA A 70 -6.66 2.22 11.61
CA ALA A 70 -8.02 2.42 11.12
C ALA A 70 -8.11 2.35 9.59
N THR A 71 -9.28 1.97 9.10
CA THR A 71 -9.68 2.19 7.72
C THR A 71 -10.37 3.54 7.64
N CYS A 72 -9.86 4.44 6.80
CA CYS A 72 -10.36 5.79 6.70
C CYS A 72 -10.89 6.07 5.30
N TYR A 73 -12.01 6.79 5.25
CA TYR A 73 -12.74 7.13 4.05
C TYR A 73 -12.77 8.64 3.89
N SER A 74 -12.53 9.13 2.68
CA SER A 74 -12.69 10.55 2.31
C SER A 74 -13.68 10.63 1.15
N ALA A 75 -14.79 11.34 1.34
CA ALA A 75 -15.89 11.38 0.38
C ALA A 75 -16.34 9.97 -0.11
N GLY A 76 -16.42 9.00 0.81
CA GLY A 76 -16.80 7.61 0.51
C GLY A 76 -15.69 6.74 -0.09
N GLN A 77 -14.51 7.30 -0.38
CA GLN A 77 -13.39 6.54 -0.95
C GLN A 77 -12.45 6.04 0.16
N ASP A 78 -12.17 4.73 0.18
CA ASP A 78 -11.15 4.12 1.03
C ASP A 78 -9.76 4.65 0.66
N LEU A 79 -9.14 5.37 1.60
CA LEU A 79 -7.85 6.00 1.41
C LEU A 79 -6.72 4.98 1.26
N ALA A 80 -6.78 3.86 1.98
CA ALA A 80 -5.74 2.84 1.93
C ALA A 80 -5.77 2.11 0.58
N LEU A 81 -6.96 1.76 0.12
CA LEU A 81 -7.18 1.21 -1.22
C LEU A 81 -6.66 2.15 -2.31
N ALA A 82 -6.98 3.44 -2.20
CA ALA A 82 -6.55 4.44 -3.19
C ALA A 82 -5.03 4.60 -3.24
N MET A 83 -4.37 4.62 -2.08
CA MET A 83 -2.91 4.66 -1.98
C MET A 83 -2.26 3.46 -2.66
N VAL A 84 -2.76 2.26 -2.39
CA VAL A 84 -2.23 1.01 -2.97
C VAL A 84 -2.48 0.96 -4.48
N ARG A 85 -3.69 1.30 -4.92
CA ARG A 85 -4.07 1.28 -6.34
C ARG A 85 -3.26 2.28 -7.18
N ALA A 86 -2.88 3.41 -6.61
CA ALA A 86 -2.00 4.39 -7.26
C ALA A 86 -0.51 4.02 -7.17
N GLY A 87 -0.17 2.93 -6.46
CA GLY A 87 1.21 2.48 -6.28
C GLY A 87 2.01 3.29 -5.26
N TRP A 88 1.36 4.05 -4.38
CA TRP A 88 2.01 4.88 -3.35
C TRP A 88 2.09 4.19 -1.97
N ALA A 89 1.58 2.97 -1.87
CA ALA A 89 1.73 2.09 -0.71
C ALA A 89 1.70 0.61 -1.15
N LEU A 90 2.27 -0.26 -0.32
CA LEU A 90 2.24 -1.71 -0.47
C LEU A 90 1.14 -2.30 0.40
N ALA A 91 0.57 -3.43 -0.04
CA ALA A 91 -0.39 -4.16 0.77
C ALA A 91 0.35 -4.94 1.87
N ALA A 92 0.00 -4.70 3.14
CA ALA A 92 0.59 -5.42 4.26
C ALA A 92 -0.13 -6.77 4.46
N ARG A 93 0.18 -7.75 3.60
CA ARG A 93 -0.47 -9.07 3.55
C ARG A 93 -0.45 -9.84 4.88
N GLN A 94 0.52 -9.55 5.74
CA GLN A 94 0.61 -10.10 7.11
C GLN A 94 -0.51 -9.60 8.03
N GLN A 95 -1.14 -8.46 7.73
CA GLN A 95 -2.27 -7.91 8.47
C GLN A 95 -3.61 -8.21 7.81
N SER A 96 -3.69 -8.12 6.48
CA SER A 96 -4.90 -8.40 5.71
C SER A 96 -4.61 -8.57 4.22
N LEU A 97 -5.43 -9.37 3.54
CA LEU A 97 -5.40 -9.53 2.08
C LEU A 97 -6.27 -8.48 1.34
N ARG A 98 -6.96 -7.58 2.06
CA ARG A 98 -7.96 -6.64 1.51
C ARG A 98 -7.50 -5.84 0.29
N TYR A 99 -6.19 -5.54 0.17
CA TYR A 99 -5.66 -4.68 -0.89
C TYR A 99 -4.77 -5.41 -1.91
N GLU A 100 -4.69 -6.75 -1.88
CA GLU A 100 -3.78 -7.51 -2.75
C GLU A 100 -4.08 -7.33 -4.24
N ILE A 101 -5.37 -7.35 -4.61
CA ILE A 101 -5.81 -7.19 -6.00
C ILE A 101 -5.47 -5.79 -6.51
N ALA A 102 -5.59 -4.77 -5.65
CA ALA A 102 -5.26 -3.39 -5.99
C ALA A 102 -3.75 -3.21 -6.17
N GLU A 103 -2.94 -3.85 -5.32
CA GLU A 103 -1.49 -3.85 -5.44
C GLU A 103 -1.04 -4.52 -6.73
N ASP A 104 -1.62 -5.68 -7.06
CA ASP A 104 -1.31 -6.39 -8.31
C ASP A 104 -1.69 -5.56 -9.54
N ALA A 105 -2.79 -4.80 -9.48
CA ALA A 105 -3.16 -3.87 -10.54
C ALA A 105 -2.15 -2.71 -10.67
N ALA A 106 -1.71 -2.11 -9.56
CA ALA A 106 -0.71 -1.05 -9.56
C ALA A 106 0.64 -1.55 -10.11
N ARG A 107 1.03 -2.79 -9.76
CA ARG A 107 2.23 -3.45 -10.28
C ARG A 107 2.16 -3.64 -11.80
N ARG A 108 1.06 -4.19 -12.32
CA ARG A 108 0.87 -4.37 -13.77
C ARG A 108 0.91 -3.05 -14.52
N ALA A 109 0.39 -1.99 -13.92
CA ALA A 109 0.39 -0.64 -14.48
C ALA A 109 1.73 0.10 -14.33
N LYS A 110 2.72 -0.48 -13.63
CA LYS A 110 3.98 0.20 -13.25
C LYS A 110 3.75 1.55 -12.58
N ALA A 111 2.70 1.63 -11.75
CA ALA A 111 2.27 2.87 -11.11
C ALA A 111 3.09 3.20 -9.85
N GLY A 112 3.37 4.49 -9.63
CA GLY A 112 4.02 4.97 -8.41
C GLY A 112 5.36 4.27 -8.16
N LEU A 113 5.47 3.59 -7.02
CA LEU A 113 6.66 2.81 -6.64
C LEU A 113 7.02 1.72 -7.67
N TRP A 114 6.02 1.15 -8.36
CA TRP A 114 6.21 0.08 -9.34
C TRP A 114 6.79 0.57 -10.68
N SER A 115 7.11 1.86 -10.83
CA SER A 115 7.75 2.42 -12.03
C SER A 115 9.26 2.15 -12.11
N GLY A 116 9.88 1.62 -11.06
CA GLY A 116 11.30 1.31 -11.01
C GLY A 116 11.70 0.47 -9.80
N LEU A 117 12.76 0.87 -9.08
CA LEU A 117 13.26 0.18 -7.90
C LEU A 117 12.85 0.91 -6.63
N PHE A 118 12.44 0.15 -5.61
CA PHE A 118 12.21 0.70 -4.28
C PHE A 118 12.58 -0.33 -3.21
N ALA A 119 12.94 0.15 -2.02
CA ALA A 119 13.18 -0.71 -0.87
C ALA A 119 11.95 -0.72 0.04
N PRO A 120 11.30 -1.88 0.26
CA PRO A 120 10.42 -2.05 1.40
C PRO A 120 11.14 -1.69 2.72
N PRO A 121 10.41 -1.29 3.78
CA PRO A 121 11.03 -0.99 5.07
C PRO A 121 11.78 -2.21 5.61
N GLY A 122 13.08 -2.07 5.86
CA GLY A 122 13.93 -3.12 6.44
C GLY A 122 14.61 -4.05 5.42
N THR A 123 14.52 -3.78 4.11
CA THR A 123 15.16 -4.62 3.06
C THR A 123 16.04 -3.81 2.11
N ALA A 124 16.83 -4.51 1.29
CA ALA A 124 17.53 -3.90 0.15
C ALA A 124 16.52 -3.39 -0.91
N PHE A 125 16.98 -2.52 -1.82
CA PHE A 125 16.19 -2.09 -2.99
C PHE A 125 15.83 -3.31 -3.83
N VAL A 126 14.54 -3.55 -4.00
CA VAL A 126 14.03 -4.57 -4.92
C VAL A 126 13.59 -3.90 -6.21
N THR A 127 13.72 -4.65 -7.30
CA THR A 127 13.05 -4.27 -8.54
C THR A 127 11.55 -4.37 -8.32
N GLY A 128 10.81 -3.31 -8.66
CA GLY A 128 9.49 -3.57 -9.21
C GLY A 128 9.71 -4.08 -10.63
N PRO A 129 9.20 -5.26 -11.06
CA PRO A 129 8.67 -6.41 -10.34
C PRO A 129 9.70 -7.56 -10.28
N GLU A 130 10.12 -7.98 -9.09
CA GLU A 130 10.61 -9.35 -8.90
C GLU A 130 9.66 -10.14 -7.99
N THR A 131 9.22 -11.25 -8.57
CA THR A 131 8.33 -12.27 -8.04
C THR A 131 8.75 -12.72 -6.65
N ASN A 132 7.84 -12.65 -5.69
CA ASN A 132 7.82 -13.70 -4.68
C ASN A 132 6.77 -14.73 -5.10
N THR A 133 7.29 -15.75 -5.79
CA THR A 133 6.66 -17.02 -6.10
C THR A 133 6.15 -17.67 -4.83
N GLY A 134 4.87 -17.45 -4.53
CA GLY A 134 4.02 -18.42 -3.85
C GLY A 134 3.25 -19.21 -4.91
N THR A 135 3.95 -20.03 -5.69
CA THR A 135 3.33 -21.06 -6.52
C THR A 135 3.11 -22.29 -5.65
N PRO A 136 1.88 -22.68 -5.28
CA PRO A 136 1.57 -24.10 -5.29
C PRO A 136 1.39 -24.48 -6.76
N ALA A 137 2.23 -25.41 -7.24
CA ALA A 137 2.01 -25.99 -8.55
C ALA A 137 0.62 -26.63 -8.56
N ALA A 138 -0.27 -26.09 -9.38
CA ALA A 138 -1.51 -26.75 -9.75
C ALA A 138 -1.15 -27.95 -10.63
N GLY A 139 -1.26 -29.16 -10.07
CA GLY A 139 -1.49 -30.36 -10.86
C GLY A 139 -2.98 -30.49 -11.11
N ALA A 140 -3.38 -30.33 -12.38
CA ALA A 140 -4.76 -30.47 -12.83
C ALA A 140 -5.06 -31.89 -13.35
N ALA A 141 -6.38 -32.16 -13.50
CA ALA A 141 -7.05 -33.32 -14.12
C ALA A 141 -7.27 -34.53 -13.19
N GLY A 142 -8.46 -35.09 -12.98
CA GLY A 142 -9.77 -34.90 -13.60
C GLY A 142 -10.59 -36.19 -13.44
N ALA A 143 -11.91 -36.07 -13.51
CA ALA A 143 -12.95 -37.13 -13.64
C ALA A 143 -13.54 -37.78 -12.36
N ARG A 144 -14.82 -37.44 -12.12
CA ARG A 144 -15.89 -38.28 -11.50
C ARG A 144 -16.47 -39.23 -12.58
N PRO A 145 -17.33 -40.25 -12.32
CA PRO A 145 -18.22 -40.42 -11.15
C PRO A 145 -18.37 -41.85 -10.55
N LYS A 146 -18.98 -41.89 -9.34
CA LYS A 146 -19.96 -42.81 -8.69
C LYS A 146 -20.34 -44.18 -9.32
N PRO A 147 -20.87 -45.16 -8.55
CA PRO A 147 -22.00 -45.06 -7.59
C PRO A 147 -21.68 -44.66 -6.14
#